data_AF-A0A7I6MZB4-F1
#
_entry.id   AF-A0A7I6MZB4-F1
#
_cell.length_a   1.000
_cell.length_b   1.000
_cell.length_c   1.000
_cell.angle_alpha   90.00
_cell.angle_beta   90.00
_cell.angle_gamma   90.00
#
_symmetry.space_group_name_H-M   'P 1'
#
loop_
_entity.id
_entity.type
_entity.pdbx_description
1 polymer ?
#
loop_
_entity_poly.entity_id
_entity_poly.type
_entity_poly.pdbx_seq_one_letter_code
_entity_poly.pdbx_strand_id
1 'polypeptide(L)'
;ELEDLQERKIFSADEIRQIVDKRRGFEYSLQRVPLRKIDAMRYIEYELKLDALRVVRKERLGLVKVTVGDTAGVKRVHNIFDRVLFKHRGSVELWLQYVAFCKREGSSRVLSAVFSRALQSHPRSAELWIEAASYEFGVNLNVDSARVLMQRAIRLNKHNQKLWL
;
A
#
# COMPACT_ATOMS: atom_id res chain seq x y z
N GLU A 1 4.27 17.44 -9.15
CA GLU A 1 4.86 16.84 -7.93
C GLU A 1 6.27 17.37 -7.71
N LEU A 2 7.22 17.07 -8.58
CA LEU A 2 8.62 17.47 -8.38
C LEU A 2 8.81 18.99 -8.44
N GLU A 3 8.11 19.67 -9.33
CA GLU A 3 8.08 21.14 -9.40
C GLU A 3 7.51 21.77 -8.11
N ASP A 4 6.38 21.26 -7.61
CA ASP A 4 5.78 21.68 -6.32
C ASP A 4 6.74 21.46 -5.14
N LEU A 5 7.49 20.36 -5.14
CA LEU A 5 8.51 20.09 -4.11
C LEU A 5 9.74 21.02 -4.22
N GLN A 6 10.08 21.46 -5.44
CA GLN A 6 11.15 22.40 -5.71
C GLN A 6 10.78 23.84 -5.31
N GLU A 7 9.59 24.29 -5.69
CA GLU A 7 9.07 25.62 -5.36
C GLU A 7 9.01 25.86 -3.85
N ARG A 8 8.68 24.80 -3.10
CA ARG A 8 8.62 24.83 -1.63
C ARG A 8 9.97 24.61 -0.95
N LYS A 9 11.06 24.49 -1.73
CA LYS A 9 12.44 24.27 -1.25
C LYS A 9 12.58 23.05 -0.33
N ILE A 10 11.72 22.04 -0.49
CA ILE A 10 11.82 20.78 0.28
C ILE A 10 12.97 19.93 -0.27
N PHE A 11 13.16 19.97 -1.59
CA PHE A 11 14.28 19.34 -2.28
C PHE A 11 14.99 20.36 -3.18
N SER A 12 16.31 20.21 -3.29
CA SER A 12 17.10 20.98 -4.26
C SER A 12 16.92 20.44 -5.68
N ALA A 13 17.27 21.23 -6.69
CA ALA A 13 17.22 20.80 -8.09
C ALA A 13 18.10 19.57 -8.36
N ASP A 14 19.26 19.48 -7.70
CA ASP A 14 20.16 18.33 -7.85
C ASP A 14 19.61 17.06 -7.19
N GLU A 15 18.98 17.19 -6.01
CA GLU A 15 18.29 16.07 -5.37
C GLU A 15 17.12 15.58 -6.22
N ILE A 16 16.35 16.49 -6.83
CA ILE A 16 15.26 16.12 -7.74
C ILE A 16 15.80 15.35 -8.94
N ARG A 17 16.93 15.79 -9.53
CA ARG A 17 17.57 15.07 -10.64
C ARG A 17 17.95 13.65 -10.21
N GLN A 18 18.55 13.49 -9.04
CA GLN A 18 18.90 12.17 -8.49
C GLN A 18 17.67 11.29 -8.24
N ILE A 19 16.58 11.86 -7.71
CA ILE A 19 15.32 11.15 -7.51
C ILE A 19 14.74 10.68 -8.85
N VAL A 20 14.75 11.54 -9.87
CA VAL A 20 14.27 11.18 -11.21
C VAL A 20 15.09 10.05 -11.81
N ASP A 21 16.41 10.12 -11.72
CA ASP A 21 17.30 9.08 -12.27
C ASP A 21 17.11 7.74 -11.55
N LYS A 22 16.99 7.76 -10.21
CA LYS A 22 16.70 6.55 -9.43
C LYS A 22 15.33 5.97 -9.79
N ARG A 23 14.29 6.81 -9.89
CA ARG A 23 12.95 6.37 -10.31
C ARG A 23 12.97 5.75 -11.70
N ARG A 24 13.67 6.35 -12.67
CA ARG A 24 13.85 5.76 -14.01
C ARG A 24 14.47 4.36 -13.93
N GLY A 25 15.53 4.19 -13.13
CA GLY A 25 16.15 2.88 -12.93
C GLY A 25 15.19 1.82 -12.36
N PHE A 26 14.35 2.21 -11.41
CA PHE A 26 13.30 1.33 -10.89
C PHE A 26 12.22 1.03 -11.93
N GLU A 27 11.72 2.03 -12.66
CA GLU A 27 10.72 1.81 -13.72
C GLU A 27 11.25 0.86 -14.81
N TYR A 28 12.51 1.01 -15.23
CA TYR A 28 13.15 0.04 -16.13
C TYR A 28 13.19 -1.37 -15.52
N SER A 29 13.46 -1.48 -14.23
CA SER A 29 13.48 -2.78 -13.53
C SER A 29 12.09 -3.41 -13.43
N LEU A 30 11.04 -2.60 -13.22
CA LEU A 30 9.66 -3.07 -13.18
C LEU A 30 9.11 -3.45 -14.57
N GLN A 31 9.62 -2.85 -15.64
CA GLN A 31 9.22 -3.20 -17.01
C GLN A 31 9.88 -4.49 -17.52
N ARG A 32 10.93 -4.98 -16.87
CA ARG A 32 11.58 -6.24 -17.24
C ARG A 32 10.61 -7.41 -17.09
N VAL A 33 10.72 -8.37 -18.02
CA VAL A 33 9.99 -9.64 -17.97
C VAL A 33 10.99 -10.77 -17.67
N PRO A 34 10.77 -11.59 -16.63
CA PRO A 34 9.67 -11.54 -15.67
C PRO A 34 9.84 -10.43 -14.62
N LEU A 35 8.74 -9.80 -14.21
CA LEU A 35 8.73 -8.85 -13.09
C LEU A 35 9.04 -9.60 -11.80
N ARG A 36 10.16 -9.27 -11.16
CA ARG A 36 10.56 -9.89 -9.89
C ARG A 36 9.94 -9.15 -8.71
N LYS A 37 9.41 -9.90 -7.74
CA LYS A 37 8.84 -9.33 -6.51
C LYS A 37 9.86 -8.43 -5.79
N ILE A 38 11.12 -8.87 -5.72
CA ILE A 38 12.23 -8.17 -5.06
C ILE A 38 12.43 -6.76 -5.63
N ASP A 39 12.37 -6.60 -6.95
CA ASP A 39 12.62 -5.29 -7.60
C ASP A 39 11.52 -4.28 -7.25
N ALA A 40 10.27 -4.76 -7.17
CA ALA A 40 9.18 -3.91 -6.75
C ALA A 40 9.21 -3.59 -5.25
N MET A 41 9.58 -4.55 -4.40
CA MET A 41 9.76 -4.31 -2.96
C MET A 41 10.83 -3.26 -2.70
N ARG A 42 11.96 -3.31 -3.43
CA ARG A 42 13.02 -2.30 -3.36
C ARG A 42 12.51 -0.92 -3.78
N TYR A 43 11.67 -0.84 -4.80
CA TYR A 43 11.11 0.43 -5.24
C TYR A 43 10.12 1.00 -4.21
N ILE A 44 9.26 0.15 -3.63
CA ILE A 44 8.35 0.55 -2.55
C ILE A 44 9.16 1.07 -1.35
N GLU A 45 10.18 0.34 -0.91
CA GLU A 45 11.04 0.75 0.20
C GLU A 45 11.72 2.11 -0.08
N TYR A 46 12.20 2.33 -1.30
CA TYR A 46 12.77 3.60 -1.72
C TYR A 46 11.76 4.75 -1.63
N GLU A 47 10.55 4.58 -2.18
CA GLU A 47 9.52 5.63 -2.13
C GLU A 47 9.05 5.92 -0.69
N LEU A 48 8.98 4.90 0.18
CA LEU A 48 8.66 5.09 1.60
C LEU A 48 9.74 5.89 2.34
N LYS A 49 11.02 5.61 2.08
CA LYS A 49 12.14 6.37 2.66
C LYS A 49 12.14 7.82 2.17
N LEU A 50 11.85 8.03 0.88
CA LEU A 50 11.74 9.36 0.30
C LEU A 50 10.59 10.15 0.92
N ASP A 51 9.44 9.50 1.13
CA ASP A 51 8.29 10.16 1.76
C ASP A 51 8.55 10.50 3.22
N ALA A 52 9.20 9.60 3.98
CA ALA A 52 9.63 9.89 5.35
C ALA A 52 10.57 11.11 5.41
N LEU A 53 11.53 11.19 4.47
CA LEU A 53 12.43 12.35 4.37
C LEU A 53 11.66 13.64 4.04
N ARG A 54 10.68 13.57 3.12
CA ARG A 54 9.79 14.69 2.79
C ARG A 54 9.04 15.20 4.03
N VAL A 55 8.46 14.30 4.82
CA VAL A 55 7.71 14.65 6.04
C VAL A 55 8.59 15.40 7.03
N VAL A 56 9.76 14.85 7.37
CA VAL A 56 10.70 15.51 8.32
C VAL A 56 11.16 16.88 7.82
N ARG A 57 11.44 17.02 6.52
CA ARG A 57 11.85 18.30 5.94
C ARG A 57 10.72 19.32 5.92
N LYS A 58 9.49 18.88 5.63
CA LYS A 58 8.29 19.71 5.64
C LYS A 58 8.02 20.26 7.05
N GLU A 59 8.15 19.41 8.07
CA GLU A 59 8.03 19.81 9.48
C GLU A 59 9.10 20.83 9.87
N ARG A 60 10.36 20.59 9.52
CA ARG A 60 11.47 21.53 9.79
C ARG A 60 11.26 22.90 9.14
N LEU A 61 10.61 22.95 7.98
CA LEU A 61 10.30 24.19 7.27
C LEU A 61 9.00 24.87 7.78
N GLY A 62 8.29 24.27 8.75
CA GLY A 62 7.04 24.82 9.29
C GLY A 62 5.89 24.87 8.28
N LEU A 63 5.94 24.03 7.23
CA LEU A 63 5.01 24.09 6.12
C LEU A 63 3.71 23.34 6.45
N VAL A 64 2.62 24.07 6.71
CA VAL A 64 1.32 23.47 7.09
C VAL A 64 0.51 23.02 5.87
N LYS A 65 0.60 23.73 4.74
CA LYS A 65 -0.25 23.46 3.56
C LYS A 65 0.02 22.07 2.97
N VAL A 66 -1.03 21.27 2.80
CA VAL A 66 -1.00 20.00 2.06
C VAL A 66 -1.04 20.31 0.57
N THR A 67 -0.08 19.78 -0.19
CA THR A 67 0.00 19.98 -1.64
C THR A 67 0.03 18.66 -2.40
N VAL A 68 0.03 18.75 -3.73
CA VAL A 68 0.07 17.59 -4.62
C VAL A 68 1.33 16.75 -4.36
N GLY A 69 2.46 17.39 -4.05
CA GLY A 69 3.70 16.73 -3.65
C GLY A 69 3.56 15.78 -2.46
N ASP A 70 2.66 16.09 -1.52
CA ASP A 70 2.47 15.30 -0.30
C ASP A 70 1.68 14.00 -0.55
N THR A 71 0.77 13.98 -1.53
CA THR A 71 -0.06 12.79 -1.84
C THR A 71 0.54 11.90 -2.93
N ALA A 72 1.50 12.42 -3.68
CA ALA A 72 1.99 11.75 -4.87
C ALA A 72 2.89 10.53 -4.56
N GLY A 73 3.68 10.59 -3.48
CA GLY A 73 4.47 9.45 -3.00
C GLY A 73 3.59 8.24 -2.66
N VAL A 74 2.57 8.46 -1.82
CA VAL A 74 1.59 7.43 -1.43
C VAL A 74 0.87 6.85 -2.64
N LYS A 75 0.39 7.70 -3.57
CA LYS A 75 -0.24 7.25 -4.83
C LYS A 75 0.68 6.39 -5.68
N ARG A 76 1.97 6.72 -5.75
CA ARG A 76 2.95 5.93 -6.49
C ARG A 76 3.13 4.54 -5.86
N VAL A 77 3.22 4.46 -4.54
CA VAL A 77 3.32 3.17 -3.84
C VAL A 77 2.08 2.30 -4.11
N HIS A 78 0.87 2.86 -4.08
CA HIS A 78 -0.35 2.15 -4.48
C HIS A 78 -0.25 1.59 -5.90
N ASN A 79 0.18 2.42 -6.87
CA ASN A 79 0.34 1.99 -8.26
C ASN A 79 1.37 0.87 -8.41
N ILE A 80 2.47 0.90 -7.65
CA ILE A 80 3.47 -0.17 -7.65
C ILE A 80 2.85 -1.47 -7.13
N PHE A 81 2.16 -1.43 -5.98
CA PHE A 81 1.45 -2.61 -5.45
C PHE A 81 0.44 -3.18 -6.45
N ASP A 82 -0.38 -2.33 -7.08
CA ASP A 82 -1.37 -2.79 -8.07
C ASP A 82 -0.72 -3.48 -9.28
N ARG A 83 0.41 -2.95 -9.79
CA ARG A 83 1.17 -3.58 -10.90
C ARG A 83 1.74 -4.94 -10.48
N VAL A 84 2.33 -5.02 -9.30
CA VAL A 84 2.95 -6.25 -8.79
C VAL A 84 1.89 -7.31 -8.52
N LEU A 85 0.80 -6.93 -7.85
CA LEU A 85 -0.32 -7.83 -7.55
C LEU A 85 -1.01 -8.31 -8.82
N PHE A 86 -1.09 -7.48 -9.87
CA PHE A 86 -1.63 -7.92 -11.17
C PHE A 86 -0.84 -9.09 -11.76
N LYS A 87 0.49 -9.08 -11.62
CA LYS A 87 1.40 -10.15 -12.10
C LYS A 87 1.51 -11.32 -11.12
N HIS A 88 1.51 -11.04 -9.82
CA HIS A 88 1.73 -12.01 -8.73
C HIS A 88 0.48 -12.21 -7.87
N ARG A 89 -0.68 -12.41 -8.51
CA ARG A 89 -1.99 -12.50 -7.84
C ARG A 89 -2.05 -13.57 -6.75
N GLY A 90 -1.31 -14.66 -6.94
CA GLY A 90 -1.27 -15.82 -6.03
C GLY A 90 -0.56 -15.58 -4.69
N SER A 91 0.12 -14.46 -4.49
CA SER A 91 0.94 -14.23 -3.30
C SER A 91 0.13 -13.59 -2.17
N VAL A 92 -0.37 -14.38 -1.22
CA VAL A 92 -1.08 -13.87 -0.01
C VAL A 92 -0.22 -12.87 0.76
N GLU A 93 1.09 -13.13 0.87
CA GLU A 93 2.04 -12.23 1.53
C GLU A 93 2.04 -10.81 0.95
N LEU A 94 1.98 -10.66 -0.39
CA LEU A 94 1.96 -9.35 -1.03
C LEU A 94 0.65 -8.60 -0.75
N TRP A 95 -0.47 -9.33 -0.65
CA TRP A 95 -1.75 -8.74 -0.26
C TRP A 95 -1.70 -8.22 1.18
N LEU A 96 -1.13 -8.99 2.11
CA LEU A 96 -0.97 -8.59 3.51
C LEU A 96 -0.04 -7.38 3.64
N GLN A 97 1.08 -7.36 2.91
CA GLN A 97 1.98 -6.19 2.87
C GLN A 97 1.26 -4.95 2.32
N TYR A 98 0.43 -5.10 1.30
CA TYR A 98 -0.34 -3.97 0.77
C TYR A 98 -1.39 -3.48 1.76
N VAL A 99 -2.09 -4.39 2.44
CA VAL A 99 -3.03 -4.08 3.53
C VAL A 99 -2.33 -3.31 4.65
N ALA A 100 -1.16 -3.78 5.10
CA ALA A 100 -0.38 -3.13 6.14
C ALA A 100 0.05 -1.71 5.74
N PHE A 101 0.48 -1.53 4.48
CA PHE A 101 0.78 -0.21 3.92
C PHE A 101 -0.45 0.71 3.97
N CYS A 102 -1.60 0.25 3.45
CA CYS A 102 -2.82 1.05 3.44
C CYS A 102 -3.31 1.41 4.85
N LYS A 103 -3.16 0.52 5.84
CA LYS A 103 -3.47 0.79 7.25
C LYS A 103 -2.58 1.89 7.81
N ARG A 104 -1.27 1.84 7.56
CA ARG A 104 -0.32 2.85 8.04
C ARG A 104 -0.57 4.23 7.44
N GLU A 105 -0.87 4.31 6.15
CA GLU A 105 -1.14 5.59 5.46
C GLU A 105 -2.56 6.12 5.70
N GLY A 106 -3.42 5.39 6.43
CA GLY A 106 -4.82 5.79 6.66
C GLY A 106 -5.68 5.79 5.39
N SER A 107 -5.32 5.00 4.38
CA SER A 107 -6.01 4.96 3.07
C SER A 107 -7.24 4.05 3.11
N SER A 108 -8.21 4.35 3.98
CA SER A 108 -9.37 3.50 4.28
C SER A 108 -10.18 3.08 3.04
N ARG A 109 -10.49 4.01 2.14
CA ARG A 109 -11.23 3.71 0.90
C ARG A 109 -10.48 2.75 -0.02
N VAL A 110 -9.17 2.93 -0.16
CA VAL A 110 -8.33 2.03 -0.96
C VAL A 110 -8.23 0.67 -0.29
N LEU A 111 -8.10 0.66 1.04
CA LEU A 111 -8.02 -0.56 1.84
C LEU A 111 -9.26 -1.44 1.69
N SER A 112 -10.47 -0.89 1.75
CA SER A 112 -11.70 -1.67 1.54
C SER A 112 -11.76 -2.31 0.13
N ALA A 113 -11.29 -1.59 -0.89
CA ALA A 113 -11.16 -2.14 -2.24
C ALA A 113 -10.06 -3.21 -2.34
N VAL A 114 -8.94 -3.05 -1.63
CA VAL A 114 -7.87 -4.05 -1.53
C VAL A 114 -8.37 -5.31 -0.84
N PHE A 115 -9.08 -5.21 0.28
CA PHE A 115 -9.67 -6.37 0.95
C PHE A 115 -10.65 -7.11 0.03
N SER A 116 -11.52 -6.40 -0.66
CA SER A 116 -12.47 -7.01 -1.59
C SER A 116 -11.76 -7.81 -2.70
N ARG A 117 -10.70 -7.24 -3.30
CA ARG A 117 -9.90 -7.93 -4.33
C ARG A 117 -9.08 -9.09 -3.77
N ALA A 118 -8.53 -8.93 -2.56
CA ALA A 118 -7.75 -9.97 -1.87
C ALA A 118 -8.63 -11.18 -1.56
N LEU A 119 -9.82 -10.98 -0.99
CA LEU A 119 -10.76 -12.04 -0.62
C LEU A 119 -11.34 -12.76 -1.85
N GLN A 120 -11.56 -12.05 -2.95
CA GLN A 120 -11.95 -12.67 -4.23
C GLN A 120 -10.84 -13.54 -4.80
N SER A 121 -9.58 -13.10 -4.70
CA SER A 121 -8.43 -13.85 -5.20
C SER A 121 -8.05 -15.03 -4.29
N HIS A 122 -8.28 -14.89 -2.99
CA HIS A 122 -7.83 -15.83 -1.95
C HIS A 122 -8.96 -16.20 -0.98
N PRO A 123 -10.06 -16.81 -1.45
CA PRO A 123 -11.20 -17.13 -0.59
C PRO A 123 -10.88 -18.12 0.51
N ARG A 124 -9.80 -18.92 0.34
CA ARG A 124 -9.36 -19.93 1.32
C ARG A 124 -8.39 -19.41 2.38
N SER A 125 -7.92 -18.17 2.26
CA SER A 125 -6.97 -17.60 3.21
C SER A 125 -7.69 -17.08 4.44
N ALA A 126 -7.68 -17.84 5.53
CA ALA A 126 -8.27 -17.41 6.81
C ALA A 126 -7.64 -16.10 7.32
N GLU A 127 -6.33 -15.92 7.11
CA GLU A 127 -5.60 -14.72 7.55
C GLU A 127 -6.17 -13.45 6.93
N LEU A 128 -6.47 -13.46 5.63
CA LEU A 128 -7.07 -12.30 4.96
C LEU A 128 -8.50 -12.01 5.46
N TRP A 129 -9.28 -13.05 5.77
CA TRP A 129 -10.62 -12.89 6.33
C TRP A 129 -10.59 -12.28 7.73
N ILE A 130 -9.70 -12.77 8.60
CA ILE A 130 -9.53 -12.27 9.97
C ILE A 130 -9.06 -10.82 9.92
N GLU A 131 -8.06 -10.50 9.10
CA GLU A 131 -7.54 -9.14 8.96
C GLU A 131 -8.59 -8.15 8.45
N ALA A 132 -9.43 -8.57 7.49
CA ALA A 132 -10.52 -7.75 6.97
C ALA A 132 -11.60 -7.51 8.03
N ALA A 133 -12.05 -8.58 8.70
CA ALA A 133 -13.08 -8.48 9.74
C ALA A 133 -12.60 -7.67 10.95
N SER A 134 -11.35 -7.86 11.36
CA SER A 134 -10.71 -7.11 12.44
C SER A 134 -10.62 -5.62 12.10
N TYR A 135 -10.28 -5.28 10.85
CA TYR A 135 -10.25 -3.89 10.41
C TYR A 135 -11.64 -3.25 10.41
N GLU A 136 -12.66 -3.93 9.89
CA GLU A 136 -14.05 -3.41 9.91
C GLU A 136 -14.57 -3.22 11.34
N PHE A 137 -14.25 -4.14 12.25
CA PHE A 137 -14.66 -4.06 13.65
C PHE A 137 -13.91 -2.96 14.43
N GLY A 138 -12.58 -2.94 14.35
CA GLY A 138 -11.75 -2.08 15.19
C GLY A 138 -11.61 -0.66 14.66
N VAL A 139 -11.49 -0.49 13.34
CA VAL A 139 -11.21 0.82 12.73
C VAL A 139 -12.49 1.48 12.21
N ASN A 140 -13.30 0.74 11.46
CA ASN A 140 -14.55 1.28 10.91
C ASN A 140 -15.72 1.22 11.92
N LEU A 141 -15.53 0.56 13.07
CA LEU A 141 -16.56 0.33 14.10
C LEU A 141 -17.84 -0.32 13.52
N ASN A 142 -17.70 -1.09 12.45
CA ASN A 142 -18.79 -1.70 11.71
C ASN A 142 -18.92 -3.18 12.07
N VAL A 143 -19.61 -3.43 13.19
CA VAL A 143 -19.81 -4.79 13.74
C VAL A 143 -20.58 -5.69 12.77
N ASP A 144 -21.56 -5.15 12.04
CA ASP A 144 -22.36 -5.91 11.09
C ASP A 144 -21.52 -6.38 9.91
N SER A 145 -20.69 -5.50 9.34
CA SER A 145 -19.78 -5.86 8.25
C SER A 145 -18.75 -6.89 8.69
N ALA A 146 -18.16 -6.73 9.88
CA ALA A 146 -17.24 -7.71 10.45
C ALA A 146 -17.91 -9.08 10.63
N ARG A 147 -19.15 -9.12 11.13
CA ARG A 147 -19.95 -10.34 11.29
C ARG A 147 -20.21 -11.01 9.94
N VAL A 148 -20.64 -10.26 8.94
CA VAL A 148 -20.91 -10.79 7.60
C VAL A 148 -19.64 -11.36 6.97
N LEU A 149 -18.49 -10.68 7.12
CA LEU A 149 -17.20 -11.19 6.65
C LEU A 149 -16.84 -12.51 7.32
N MET A 150 -16.95 -12.59 8.65
CA MET A 150 -16.60 -13.82 9.38
C MET A 150 -17.54 -14.99 9.05
N GLN A 151 -18.85 -14.73 8.95
CA GLN A 151 -19.81 -15.75 8.54
C GLN A 151 -19.52 -16.29 7.13
N ARG A 152 -19.13 -15.41 6.19
CA ARG A 152 -18.70 -15.83 4.85
C ARG A 152 -17.41 -16.65 4.92
N ALA A 153 -16.44 -16.22 5.72
CA ALA A 153 -15.16 -16.91 5.91
C ALA A 153 -15.39 -18.35 6.40
N ILE A 154 -16.21 -18.54 7.43
CA ILE A 154 -16.54 -19.84 8.02
C ILE A 154 -17.26 -20.75 7.01
N ARG A 155 -18.22 -20.20 6.24
CA ARG A 155 -18.94 -20.97 5.20
C ARG A 155 -17.99 -21.52 4.14
N LEU A 156 -17.00 -20.74 3.74
CA LEU A 156 -16.00 -21.10 2.73
C LEU A 156 -14.91 -22.03 3.29
N ASN A 157 -14.52 -21.84 4.57
CA ASN A 157 -13.37 -22.48 5.19
C ASN A 157 -13.74 -23.24 6.47
N LYS A 158 -14.76 -24.12 6.36
CA LYS A 158 -15.38 -24.82 7.50
C LYS A 158 -14.38 -25.56 8.40
N HIS A 159 -13.32 -26.12 7.82
CA HIS A 159 -12.33 -26.93 8.53
C HIS A 159 -11.17 -26.11 9.13
N ASN A 160 -11.10 -24.80 8.87
CA ASN A 160 -10.00 -23.99 9.37
C ASN A 160 -10.30 -23.53 10.81
N GLN A 161 -9.67 -24.18 11.78
CA GLN A 161 -9.87 -23.91 13.21
C GLN A 161 -9.57 -22.46 13.59
N LYS A 162 -8.65 -21.77 12.88
CA LYS A 162 -8.30 -20.37 13.17
C LYS A 162 -9.49 -19.40 13.01
N LEU A 163 -10.51 -19.75 12.24
CA LEU A 163 -11.71 -18.91 12.05
C LEU A 163 -12.76 -19.11 13.15
N TRP A 164 -12.61 -20.15 13.96
CA TRP A 164 -13.55 -20.52 15.02
C TRP A 164 -13.06 -20.14 16.42
N LEU A 165 -11.77 -19.87 16.54
CA LEU A 165 -11.10 -19.38 17.75
C LEU A 165 -11.15 -17.85 17.79
#